data_AF-A0A2G6KMK6-F1
#
_entry.id   AF-A0A2G6KMK6-F1
#
_cell.length_a   1.000
_cell.length_b   1.000
_cell.length_c   1.000
_cell.angle_alpha   90.00
_cell.angle_beta   90.00
_cell.angle_gamma   90.00
#
_symmetry.space_group_name_H-M   'P 1'
#
loop_
_entity.id
_entity.type
_entity.pdbx_description
1 polymer ?
#
loop_
_entity_poly.entity_id
_entity_poly.type
_entity_poly.pdbx_seq_one_letter_code
_entity_poly.pdbx_strand_id
1 'polypeptide(L)'
;MRFAFIGLLLCSLFNLASAAEQPYVLVLSSQRNAETIAEAARMFKDRYPDLRIQARTDAQLRENPQQARELLANSSGILGMGLYRPSVAQLLPQLKQQGKPQLLFSSDHRLVKQSFWRQALFTNDQQMREISASNPSEDFNTWLAQQFQRYPALTPWITARSYWQAGGSENISQLFAWFFQQLGKNTTPQKAQPEPRLRWMSSGSIAAELPVFKSGTVTLLVDHPGGGRPADRALLRQLCRQLEQAPDSHCLVALAYWGEAGVRAVADIRDYLAKHPSLRLNGVVMLQDFVIGGGDGRHAVSELFGELNVPVIKAIKLRDRSAVERRLSADGLAQEKVYYQVAMPELQGASQPLVIAT
;
A
#
# COMPACT_ATOMS: atom_id res chain seq x y z
N MET A 1 15.36 34.19 75.45
CA MET A 1 14.19 33.65 74.72
C MET A 1 14.33 34.09 73.26
N ARG A 2 14.55 33.14 72.33
CA ARG A 2 13.63 32.81 71.21
C ARG A 2 13.62 33.87 70.09
N PHE A 3 13.86 33.62 68.81
CA PHE A 3 14.07 32.44 67.97
C PHE A 3 14.80 32.89 66.69
N ALA A 4 15.66 32.03 66.14
CA ALA A 4 16.26 32.18 64.81
C ALA A 4 15.20 31.97 63.72
N PHE A 5 15.21 32.79 62.67
CA PHE A 5 14.49 32.52 61.42
C PHE A 5 15.51 32.31 60.30
N ILE A 6 15.81 31.04 60.06
CA ILE A 6 16.52 30.55 58.87
C ILE A 6 15.45 30.45 57.76
N GLY A 7 15.49 31.38 56.82
CA GLY A 7 14.70 31.29 55.59
C GLY A 7 15.38 30.30 54.64
N LEU A 8 14.90 29.05 54.64
CA LEU A 8 15.30 28.03 53.66
C LEU A 8 14.89 28.47 52.25
N LEU A 9 15.88 28.74 51.40
CA LEU A 9 15.75 28.67 49.95
C LEU A 9 15.38 27.24 49.56
N LEU A 10 14.09 26.95 49.36
CA LEU A 10 13.68 25.81 48.54
C LEU A 10 13.96 26.16 47.08
N CYS A 11 15.14 25.79 46.60
CA CYS A 11 15.42 25.62 45.18
C CYS A 11 14.46 24.55 44.64
N SER A 12 13.34 25.01 44.08
CA SER A 12 12.49 24.23 43.18
C SER A 12 13.32 23.83 41.96
N LEU A 13 14.05 22.72 42.08
CA LEU A 13 14.57 21.95 40.96
C LEU A 13 13.38 21.44 40.16
N PHE A 14 12.80 22.32 39.33
CA PHE A 14 12.10 21.88 38.14
C PHE A 14 13.14 21.18 37.28
N ASN A 15 13.22 19.86 37.46
CA ASN A 15 13.76 18.96 36.45
C ASN A 15 12.94 19.23 35.19
N LEU A 16 13.42 20.13 34.34
CA LEU A 16 13.26 20.05 32.90
C LEU A 16 13.98 18.77 32.47
N ALA A 17 13.42 17.62 32.85
CA ALA A 17 13.64 16.41 32.11
C ALA A 17 13.09 16.73 30.72
N SER A 18 13.97 17.16 29.81
CA SER A 18 13.70 17.10 28.38
C SER A 18 13.05 15.75 28.16
N ALA A 19 11.77 15.74 27.83
CA ALA A 19 11.07 14.51 27.49
C ALA A 19 11.88 13.90 26.35
N ALA A 20 12.70 12.90 26.67
CA ALA A 20 13.55 12.24 25.68
C ALA A 20 12.58 11.78 24.60
N GLU A 21 12.75 12.28 23.39
CA GLU A 21 11.82 12.00 22.31
C GLU A 21 11.71 10.47 22.18
N GLN A 22 10.49 9.96 22.32
CA GLN A 22 10.26 8.51 22.27
C GLN A 22 10.84 7.95 20.97
N PRO A 23 11.72 6.94 21.03
CA PRO A 23 12.37 6.37 19.86
C PRO A 23 11.31 5.87 18.87
N TYR A 24 11.53 6.11 17.58
CA TYR A 24 10.59 5.75 16.54
C TYR A 24 11.29 5.15 15.32
N VAL A 25 10.55 4.33 14.58
CA VAL A 25 10.98 3.85 13.27
C VAL A 25 10.37 4.74 12.21
N LEU A 26 11.21 5.23 11.30
CA LEU A 26 10.79 6.05 10.17
C LEU A 26 10.44 5.15 8.98
N VAL A 27 9.25 5.32 8.44
CA VAL A 27 8.77 4.60 7.25
C VAL A 27 8.66 5.58 6.09
N LEU A 28 9.41 5.33 5.02
CA LEU A 28 9.42 6.11 3.79
C LEU A 28 8.71 5.33 2.69
N SER A 29 7.74 5.98 2.06
CA SER A 29 6.83 5.35 1.12
C SER A 29 6.53 6.25 -0.07
N SER A 30 6.11 5.70 -1.22
CA SER A 30 5.43 6.54 -2.21
C SER A 30 4.08 7.03 -1.72
N GLN A 31 3.59 8.14 -2.29
CA GLN A 31 2.21 8.61 -2.07
C GLN A 31 1.16 7.51 -2.36
N ARG A 32 1.38 6.67 -3.38
CA ARG A 32 0.45 5.60 -3.77
C ARG A 32 0.24 4.56 -2.66
N ASN A 33 1.25 4.34 -1.83
CA ASN A 33 1.21 3.34 -0.76
C ASN A 33 0.81 3.94 0.60
N ALA A 34 0.61 5.26 0.68
CA ALA A 34 0.42 5.98 1.95
C ALA A 34 -0.70 5.41 2.82
N GLU A 35 -1.86 5.09 2.24
CA GLU A 35 -2.99 4.54 3.00
C GLU A 35 -2.74 3.12 3.50
N THR A 36 -2.02 2.29 2.73
CA THR A 36 -1.62 0.95 3.19
C THR A 36 -0.68 1.07 4.39
N ILE A 37 0.27 2.00 4.32
CA ILE A 37 1.18 2.28 5.45
C ILE A 37 0.43 2.86 6.65
N ALA A 38 -0.52 3.76 6.43
CA ALA A 38 -1.31 4.37 7.50
C ALA A 38 -2.16 3.32 8.23
N GLU A 39 -2.82 2.42 7.49
CA GLU A 39 -3.59 1.33 8.10
C GLU A 39 -2.68 0.33 8.84
N ALA A 40 -1.54 -0.02 8.26
CA ALA A 40 -0.56 -0.87 8.93
C ALA A 40 -0.04 -0.23 10.23
N ALA A 41 0.21 1.09 10.22
CA ALA A 41 0.65 1.83 11.40
C ALA A 41 -0.45 1.88 12.47
N ARG A 42 -1.73 2.01 12.07
CA ARG A 42 -2.89 1.93 12.98
C ARG A 42 -2.98 0.55 13.63
N MET A 43 -2.98 -0.52 12.83
CA MET A 43 -2.98 -1.92 13.30
C MET A 43 -1.80 -2.19 14.26
N PHE A 44 -0.61 -1.68 13.92
CA PHE A 44 0.57 -1.81 14.78
C PHE A 44 0.41 -1.06 16.10
N LYS A 45 -0.10 0.18 16.06
CA LYS A 45 -0.32 1.01 17.25
C LYS A 45 -1.34 0.39 18.21
N ASP A 46 -2.41 -0.21 17.68
CA ASP A 46 -3.41 -0.92 18.49
C ASP A 46 -2.78 -2.09 19.26
N ARG A 47 -1.81 -2.79 18.66
CA ARG A 47 -1.12 -3.94 19.27
C ARG A 47 0.05 -3.54 20.16
N TYR A 48 0.75 -2.44 19.84
CA TYR A 48 1.95 -1.98 20.54
C TYR A 48 1.86 -0.47 20.83
N PRO A 49 1.04 -0.05 21.82
CA PRO A 49 0.73 1.37 22.06
C PRO A 49 1.96 2.21 22.47
N ASP A 50 3.01 1.61 23.01
CA ASP A 50 4.21 2.34 23.45
C ASP A 50 5.26 2.52 22.34
N LEU A 51 5.09 1.85 21.20
CA LEU A 51 6.02 1.92 20.08
C LEU A 51 5.51 2.91 19.02
N ARG A 52 6.44 3.69 18.45
CA ARG A 52 6.09 4.80 17.55
C ARG A 52 6.58 4.55 16.12
N ILE A 53 5.64 4.53 15.17
CA ILE A 53 5.94 4.63 13.75
C ILE A 53 5.74 6.09 13.32
N GLN A 54 6.71 6.65 12.60
CA GLN A 54 6.49 7.88 11.83
C GLN A 54 6.59 7.56 10.35
N ALA A 55 5.51 7.75 9.61
CA ALA A 55 5.50 7.52 8.17
C ALA A 55 5.50 8.86 7.41
N ARG A 56 6.26 8.92 6.31
CA ARG A 56 6.22 10.03 5.36
C ARG A 56 6.20 9.52 3.94
N THR A 57 5.42 10.19 3.12
CA THR A 57 5.46 9.97 1.68
C THR A 57 6.61 10.73 1.05
N ASP A 58 7.07 10.24 -0.08
CA ASP A 58 8.11 10.88 -0.86
C ASP A 58 7.72 12.29 -1.32
N ALA A 59 6.43 12.58 -1.49
CA ALA A 59 5.90 13.93 -1.72
C ALA A 59 6.07 14.84 -0.49
N GLN A 60 5.65 14.38 0.69
CA GLN A 60 5.79 15.15 1.94
C GLN A 60 7.24 15.50 2.27
N LEU A 61 8.18 14.58 1.96
CA LEU A 61 9.61 14.83 2.17
C LEU A 61 10.15 15.94 1.26
N ARG A 62 9.62 16.06 0.02
CA ARG A 62 10.00 17.12 -0.92
C ARG A 62 9.48 18.48 -0.47
N GLU A 63 8.27 18.53 0.07
CA GLU A 63 7.63 19.76 0.55
C GLU A 63 8.39 20.36 1.74
N ASN A 64 8.98 19.52 2.60
CA ASN A 64 9.75 19.99 3.76
C ASN A 64 11.12 19.28 3.91
N PRO A 65 12.15 19.69 3.16
CA PRO A 65 13.47 19.05 3.19
C PRO A 65 14.22 19.17 4.51
N GLN A 66 13.94 20.21 5.30
CA GLN A 66 14.54 20.36 6.63
C GLN A 66 13.97 19.33 7.59
N GLN A 67 12.64 19.25 7.68
CA GLN A 67 11.97 18.25 8.51
C GLN A 67 12.34 16.82 8.08
N ALA A 68 12.49 16.57 6.78
CA ALA A 68 12.95 15.28 6.28
C ALA A 68 14.32 14.88 6.87
N ARG A 69 15.28 15.81 6.94
CA ARG A 69 16.60 15.57 7.55
C ARG A 69 16.50 15.28 9.03
N GLU A 70 15.69 16.03 9.76
CA GLU A 70 15.47 15.82 11.20
C GLU A 70 14.84 14.45 11.48
N LEU A 71 13.84 14.06 10.69
CA LEU A 71 13.21 12.73 10.78
C LEU A 71 14.21 11.59 10.55
N LEU A 72 15.06 11.73 9.54
CA LEU A 72 16.09 10.74 9.23
C LEU A 72 17.17 10.68 10.33
N ALA A 73 17.58 11.82 10.86
CA ALA A 73 18.60 11.90 11.92
C ALA A 73 18.11 11.30 13.24
N ASN A 74 16.86 11.57 13.63
CA ASN A 74 16.33 11.25 14.97
C ASN A 74 15.64 9.89 15.05
N SER A 75 15.40 9.20 13.94
CA SER A 75 14.82 7.85 13.94
C SER A 75 15.77 6.80 14.54
N SER A 76 15.22 5.73 15.14
CA SER A 76 16.00 4.58 15.61
C SER A 76 16.31 3.58 14.49
N GLY A 77 15.59 3.66 13.37
CA GLY A 77 15.83 2.90 12.16
C GLY A 77 14.86 3.29 11.05
N ILE A 78 15.15 2.85 9.83
CA ILE A 78 14.46 3.31 8.61
C ILE A 78 13.95 2.11 7.80
N LEU A 79 12.70 2.18 7.36
CA LEU A 79 12.11 1.28 6.36
C LEU A 79 11.76 2.10 5.12
N GLY A 80 12.23 1.70 3.94
CA GLY A 80 11.96 2.39 2.68
C GLY A 80 11.34 1.46 1.64
N MET A 81 10.20 1.85 1.08
CA MET A 81 9.48 1.03 0.09
C MET A 81 8.77 1.85 -0.98
N GLY A 82 8.85 1.42 -2.24
CA GLY A 82 8.18 2.07 -3.36
C GLY A 82 8.77 3.43 -3.76
N LEU A 83 10.04 3.70 -3.46
CA LEU A 83 10.66 5.01 -3.69
C LEU A 83 11.33 5.07 -5.07
N TYR A 84 10.83 5.91 -5.98
CA TYR A 84 11.32 6.01 -7.36
C TYR A 84 11.36 7.47 -7.84
N ARG A 85 12.09 7.71 -8.95
CA ARG A 85 12.13 8.98 -9.69
C ARG A 85 12.58 10.20 -8.84
N PRO A 86 11.88 11.38 -8.74
CA PRO A 86 12.53 12.58 -8.16
C PRO A 86 13.04 12.38 -6.73
N SER A 87 12.37 11.52 -5.97
CA SER A 87 12.65 11.22 -4.57
C SER A 87 14.04 10.61 -4.36
N VAL A 88 14.60 9.96 -5.38
CA VAL A 88 15.92 9.32 -5.30
C VAL A 88 17.02 10.37 -5.14
N ALA A 89 16.97 11.46 -5.91
CA ALA A 89 17.99 12.50 -5.85
C ALA A 89 18.04 13.19 -4.48
N GLN A 90 16.87 13.36 -3.85
CA GLN A 90 16.76 13.99 -2.53
C GLN A 90 17.20 13.04 -1.40
N LEU A 91 16.76 11.78 -1.43
CA LEU A 91 16.96 10.84 -0.32
C LEU A 91 18.35 10.18 -0.34
N LEU A 92 18.92 9.95 -1.52
CA LEU A 92 20.17 9.20 -1.66
C LEU A 92 21.35 9.80 -0.85
N PRO A 93 21.60 11.13 -0.85
CA PRO A 93 22.66 11.72 -0.04
C PRO A 93 22.45 11.51 1.47
N GLN A 94 21.20 11.55 1.92
CA GLN A 94 20.84 11.50 3.35
C GLN A 94 20.89 10.07 3.90
N LEU A 95 20.62 9.08 3.05
CA LEU A 95 20.64 7.65 3.41
C LEU A 95 22.03 7.02 3.37
N LYS A 96 23.01 7.64 2.69
CA LYS A 96 24.40 7.13 2.63
C LYS A 96 25.14 7.16 3.98
N GLN A 97 24.67 7.95 4.94
CA GLN A 97 25.46 8.36 6.12
C GLN A 97 24.96 7.77 7.45
N GLN A 98 24.12 6.74 7.42
CA GLN A 98 23.36 6.33 8.60
C GLN A 98 23.95 5.04 9.21
N GLY A 99 24.50 5.14 10.43
CA GLY A 99 25.00 4.00 11.22
C GLY A 99 23.90 3.23 11.98
N LYS A 100 22.65 3.32 11.52
CA LYS A 100 21.48 2.67 12.14
C LYS A 100 20.83 1.69 11.17
N PRO A 101 20.07 0.70 11.65
CA PRO A 101 19.35 -0.22 10.78
C PRO A 101 18.47 0.53 9.76
N GLN A 102 18.71 0.30 8.48
CA GLN A 102 17.89 0.83 7.39
C GLN A 102 17.71 -0.22 6.29
N LEU A 103 16.45 -0.55 5.97
CA LEU A 103 16.14 -1.53 4.94
C LEU A 103 15.30 -0.88 3.86
N LEU A 104 15.84 -0.82 2.64
CA LEU A 104 15.17 -0.28 1.47
C LEU A 104 14.96 -1.39 0.46
N PHE A 105 13.71 -1.60 0.06
CA PHE A 105 13.31 -2.63 -0.91
C PHE A 105 12.23 -2.09 -1.83
N SER A 106 12.00 -2.77 -2.95
CA SER A 106 10.98 -2.39 -3.95
C SER A 106 11.04 -0.90 -4.31
N SER A 107 12.26 -0.39 -4.52
CA SER A 107 12.60 1.01 -4.73
C SER A 107 13.70 1.11 -5.80
N ASP A 108 14.09 2.33 -6.20
CA ASP A 108 15.24 2.53 -7.09
C ASP A 108 16.49 1.83 -6.53
N HIS A 109 17.20 1.11 -7.40
CA HIS A 109 18.38 0.32 -7.04
C HIS A 109 19.46 1.12 -6.31
N ARG A 110 19.60 2.42 -6.60
CA ARG A 110 20.56 3.30 -5.90
C ARG A 110 20.20 3.46 -4.42
N LEU A 111 18.91 3.49 -4.10
CA LEU A 111 18.39 3.53 -2.73
C LEU A 111 18.47 2.17 -2.06
N VAL A 112 18.10 1.08 -2.77
CA VAL A 112 18.21 -0.29 -2.24
C VAL A 112 19.63 -0.61 -1.79
N LYS A 113 20.63 -0.19 -2.57
CA LYS A 113 22.06 -0.33 -2.25
C LYS A 113 22.45 0.32 -0.92
N GLN A 114 21.71 1.32 -0.43
CA GLN A 114 21.97 1.93 0.87
C GLN A 114 21.51 1.07 2.05
N SER A 115 20.83 -0.06 1.83
CA SER A 115 20.38 -0.91 2.93
C SER A 115 21.55 -1.33 3.82
N PHE A 116 21.38 -1.09 5.12
CA PHE A 116 22.38 -1.31 6.16
C PHE A 116 21.71 -1.96 7.37
N TRP A 117 22.40 -2.88 8.02
CA TRP A 117 21.88 -3.53 9.22
C TRP A 117 22.88 -3.40 10.38
N ARG A 118 23.96 -4.17 10.30
CA ARG A 118 25.19 -4.02 11.09
C ARG A 118 26.39 -3.64 10.21
N GLN A 119 26.26 -3.95 8.93
CA GLN A 119 27.15 -3.65 7.84
C GLN A 119 26.30 -3.33 6.61
N ALA A 120 26.92 -2.78 5.57
CA ALA A 120 26.27 -2.63 4.28
C ALA A 120 25.83 -4.00 3.75
N LEU A 121 24.56 -4.13 3.36
CA LEU A 121 24.03 -5.42 2.90
C LEU A 121 24.43 -5.72 1.45
N PHE A 122 24.60 -4.69 0.63
CA PHE A 122 24.89 -4.83 -0.80
C PHE A 122 26.25 -4.22 -1.16
N THR A 123 27.25 -5.07 -1.30
CA THR A 123 28.58 -4.72 -1.86
C THR A 123 28.70 -5.08 -3.34
N ASN A 124 27.85 -5.99 -3.83
CA ASN A 124 27.79 -6.43 -5.22
C ASN A 124 26.48 -5.94 -5.89
N ASP A 125 26.63 -5.08 -6.90
CA ASP A 125 25.49 -4.49 -7.61
C ASP A 125 24.70 -5.50 -8.45
N GLN A 126 25.35 -6.53 -8.98
CA GLN A 126 24.67 -7.59 -9.72
C GLN A 126 23.79 -8.42 -8.78
N GLN A 127 24.32 -8.84 -7.63
CA GLN A 127 23.54 -9.57 -6.63
C GLN A 127 22.31 -8.76 -6.16
N MET A 128 22.51 -7.46 -5.89
CA MET A 128 21.43 -6.56 -5.50
C MET A 128 20.34 -6.47 -6.58
N ARG A 129 20.72 -6.35 -7.86
CA ARG A 129 19.77 -6.33 -8.99
C ARG A 129 19.02 -7.66 -9.12
N GLU A 130 19.73 -8.78 -9.06
CA GLU A 130 19.14 -10.12 -9.16
C GLU A 130 18.07 -10.35 -8.08
N ILE A 131 18.42 -10.12 -6.82
CA ILE A 131 17.48 -10.36 -5.72
C ILE A 131 16.33 -9.35 -5.72
N SER A 132 16.59 -8.09 -6.10
CA SER A 132 15.55 -7.04 -6.19
C SER A 132 14.56 -7.29 -7.32
N ALA A 133 14.98 -7.94 -8.41
CA ALA A 133 14.12 -8.34 -9.52
C ALA A 133 13.34 -9.64 -9.24
N SER A 134 13.82 -10.48 -8.33
CA SER A 134 13.19 -11.77 -8.02
C SER A 134 11.83 -11.57 -7.32
N ASN A 135 10.79 -12.20 -7.86
CA ASN A 135 9.44 -12.21 -7.29
C ASN A 135 8.95 -13.67 -7.13
N PRO A 136 8.03 -13.94 -6.21
CA PRO A 136 7.40 -15.25 -6.09
C PRO A 136 6.73 -15.64 -7.41
N SER A 137 7.06 -16.81 -7.95
CA SER A 137 6.45 -17.32 -9.19
C SER A 137 5.10 -17.99 -8.93
N GLU A 138 5.02 -18.86 -7.92
CA GLU A 138 3.78 -19.55 -7.52
C GLU A 138 3.71 -19.76 -6.01
N ASP A 139 4.49 -20.70 -5.45
CA ASP A 139 4.53 -20.90 -4.00
C ASP A 139 5.48 -19.90 -3.33
N PHE A 140 4.88 -18.95 -2.62
CA PHE A 140 5.57 -17.91 -1.87
C PHE A 140 6.55 -18.50 -0.84
N ASN A 141 6.16 -19.57 -0.13
CA ASN A 141 6.96 -20.10 0.97
C ASN A 141 8.19 -20.85 0.45
N THR A 142 8.03 -21.68 -0.58
CA THR A 142 9.15 -22.34 -1.25
C THR A 142 10.10 -21.31 -1.87
N TRP A 143 9.56 -20.32 -2.59
CA TRP A 143 10.38 -19.24 -3.17
C TRP A 143 11.19 -18.50 -2.08
N LEU A 144 10.55 -18.16 -0.96
CA LEU A 144 11.19 -17.47 0.15
C LEU A 144 12.28 -18.32 0.82
N ALA A 145 12.04 -19.62 1.02
CA ALA A 145 13.02 -20.55 1.54
C ALA A 145 14.26 -20.64 0.63
N GLN A 146 14.07 -20.66 -0.69
CA GLN A 146 15.16 -20.63 -1.65
C GLN A 146 15.96 -19.33 -1.59
N GLN A 147 15.31 -18.17 -1.37
CA GLN A 147 16.02 -16.90 -1.21
C GLN A 147 16.93 -16.92 0.03
N PHE A 148 16.45 -17.44 1.16
CA PHE A 148 17.25 -17.55 2.38
C PHE A 148 18.45 -18.49 2.20
N GLN A 149 18.28 -19.62 1.50
CA GLN A 149 19.38 -20.54 1.21
C GLN A 149 20.43 -19.92 0.28
N ARG A 150 19.99 -19.18 -0.76
CA ARG A 150 20.89 -18.58 -1.75
C ARG A 150 21.63 -17.36 -1.21
N TYR A 151 21.04 -16.61 -0.29
CA TYR A 151 21.58 -15.34 0.21
C TYR A 151 21.50 -15.22 1.74
N PRO A 152 22.20 -16.09 2.50
CA PRO A 152 22.10 -16.12 3.97
C PRO A 152 22.52 -14.78 4.63
N ALA A 153 23.51 -14.08 4.05
CA ALA A 153 23.94 -12.77 4.53
C ALA A 153 22.88 -11.66 4.37
N LEU A 154 21.86 -11.87 3.52
CA LEU A 154 20.77 -10.92 3.27
C LEU A 154 19.50 -11.24 4.06
N THR A 155 19.56 -12.17 5.02
CA THR A 155 18.40 -12.61 5.81
C THR A 155 17.55 -11.47 6.37
N PRO A 156 18.09 -10.40 7.00
CA PRO A 156 17.28 -9.28 7.48
C PRO A 156 16.51 -8.58 6.35
N TRP A 157 17.15 -8.37 5.20
CA TRP A 157 16.54 -7.71 4.05
C TRP A 157 15.49 -8.58 3.37
N ILE A 158 15.76 -9.87 3.19
CA ILE A 158 14.80 -10.84 2.63
C ILE A 158 13.58 -10.96 3.54
N THR A 159 13.79 -10.98 4.86
CA THR A 159 12.69 -11.05 5.84
C THR A 159 11.83 -9.79 5.77
N ALA A 160 12.44 -8.61 5.75
CA ALA A 160 11.68 -7.37 5.64
C ALA A 160 10.92 -7.26 4.31
N ARG A 161 11.57 -7.64 3.21
CA ARG A 161 10.97 -7.62 1.87
C ARG A 161 9.86 -8.65 1.71
N SER A 162 9.90 -9.79 2.40
CA SER A 162 8.86 -10.81 2.28
C SER A 162 7.50 -10.30 2.75
N TYR A 163 7.44 -9.50 3.83
CA TYR A 163 6.20 -8.84 4.25
C TYR A 163 5.65 -7.89 3.18
N TRP A 164 6.52 -7.17 2.49
CA TRP A 164 6.11 -6.31 1.38
C TRP A 164 5.56 -7.13 0.21
N GLN A 165 6.25 -8.20 -0.16
CA GLN A 165 5.83 -9.07 -1.28
C GLN A 165 4.57 -9.87 -0.97
N ALA A 166 4.34 -10.21 0.30
CA ALA A 166 3.11 -10.83 0.75
C ALA A 166 1.89 -9.90 0.61
N GLY A 167 2.11 -8.58 0.59
CA GLY A 167 1.07 -7.58 0.35
C GLY A 167 0.12 -7.36 1.54
N GLY A 168 -0.72 -6.33 1.44
CA GLY A 168 -1.71 -6.01 2.49
C GLY A 168 -1.15 -5.32 3.74
N SER A 169 -2.02 -4.59 4.44
CA SER A 169 -1.64 -3.79 5.61
C SER A 169 -1.24 -4.64 6.82
N GLU A 170 -1.81 -5.86 6.97
CA GLU A 170 -1.44 -6.75 8.08
C GLU A 170 0.02 -7.19 7.98
N ASN A 171 0.49 -7.62 6.81
CA ASN A 171 1.91 -7.98 6.64
C ASN A 171 2.84 -6.80 6.91
N ILE A 172 2.47 -5.58 6.51
CA ILE A 172 3.26 -4.39 6.82
C ILE A 172 3.25 -4.07 8.33
N SER A 173 2.14 -4.30 9.03
CA SER A 173 2.10 -4.22 10.50
C SER A 173 3.02 -5.26 11.15
N GLN A 174 3.06 -6.48 10.62
CA GLN A 174 4.00 -7.53 11.06
C GLN A 174 5.46 -7.17 10.74
N LEU A 175 5.73 -6.51 9.62
CA LEU A 175 7.05 -5.93 9.33
C LEU A 175 7.47 -4.92 10.39
N PHE A 176 6.57 -4.03 10.82
CA PHE A 176 6.87 -3.07 11.88
C PHE A 176 7.19 -3.78 13.20
N ALA A 177 6.37 -4.75 13.59
CA ALA A 177 6.63 -5.59 14.75
C ALA A 177 7.98 -6.30 14.63
N TRP A 178 8.28 -6.90 13.48
CA TRP A 178 9.55 -7.58 13.25
C TRP A 178 10.72 -6.62 13.38
N PHE A 179 10.65 -5.44 12.74
CA PHE A 179 11.73 -4.47 12.79
C PHE A 179 11.99 -3.96 14.22
N PHE A 180 10.94 -3.69 15.00
CA PHE A 180 11.07 -3.33 16.42
C PHE A 180 11.64 -4.46 17.27
N GLN A 181 11.28 -5.73 17.00
CA GLN A 181 11.90 -6.89 17.64
C GLN A 181 13.41 -6.87 17.47
N GLN A 182 13.87 -6.56 16.26
CA GLN A 182 15.30 -6.47 15.95
C GLN A 182 16.00 -5.30 16.64
N LEU A 183 15.26 -4.25 17.02
CA LEU A 183 15.73 -3.15 17.85
C LEU A 183 15.65 -3.46 19.35
N GLY A 184 15.43 -4.73 19.73
CA GLY A 184 15.39 -5.17 21.12
C GLY A 184 14.08 -4.85 21.84
N LYS A 185 13.00 -4.51 21.12
CA LYS A 185 11.68 -4.30 21.72
C LYS A 185 10.94 -5.63 21.85
N ASN A 186 10.07 -5.72 22.86
CA ASN A 186 9.27 -6.90 23.10
C ASN A 186 8.04 -6.92 22.17
N THR A 187 8.22 -7.51 20.99
CA THR A 187 7.17 -7.67 19.97
C THR A 187 7.20 -9.10 19.45
N THR A 188 6.03 -9.61 19.04
CA THR A 188 5.85 -10.98 18.52
C THR A 188 5.34 -10.93 17.08
N PRO A 189 6.23 -10.71 16.09
CA PRO A 189 5.84 -10.72 14.68
C PRO A 189 5.43 -12.11 14.23
N GLN A 190 4.37 -12.20 13.43
CA GLN A 190 4.02 -13.41 12.68
C GLN A 190 4.77 -13.43 11.35
N LYS A 191 5.01 -14.62 10.79
CA LYS A 191 5.62 -14.74 9.44
C LYS A 191 4.72 -14.08 8.39
N ALA A 192 5.34 -13.58 7.31
CA ALA A 192 4.62 -13.03 6.17
C ALA A 192 3.64 -14.06 5.58
N GLN A 193 2.39 -13.65 5.39
CA GLN A 193 1.31 -14.46 4.85
C GLN A 193 0.86 -13.87 3.51
N PRO A 194 1.14 -14.53 2.36
CA PRO A 194 0.83 -13.95 1.06
C PRO A 194 -0.68 -13.73 0.89
N GLU A 195 -1.09 -12.50 0.58
CA GLU A 195 -2.44 -12.20 0.16
C GLU A 195 -2.65 -12.63 -1.31
N PRO A 196 -3.78 -13.26 -1.65
CA PRO A 196 -4.13 -13.52 -3.03
C PRO A 196 -4.11 -12.24 -3.88
N ARG A 197 -3.52 -12.32 -5.08
CA ARG A 197 -3.42 -11.18 -6.01
C ARG A 197 -4.77 -10.77 -6.62
N LEU A 198 -5.75 -11.66 -6.56
CA LEU A 198 -7.15 -11.40 -6.88
C LEU A 198 -7.98 -11.87 -5.68
N ARG A 199 -8.84 -10.98 -5.19
CA ARG A 199 -9.83 -11.28 -4.16
C ARG A 199 -11.17 -10.71 -4.57
N TRP A 200 -12.23 -11.28 -4.02
CA TRP A 200 -13.60 -10.91 -4.32
C TRP A 200 -14.26 -10.34 -3.08
N MET A 201 -14.94 -9.20 -3.23
CA MET A 201 -15.82 -8.68 -2.19
C MET A 201 -17.28 -8.80 -2.63
N SER A 202 -18.09 -9.38 -1.77
CA SER A 202 -19.55 -9.46 -1.90
C SER A 202 -20.19 -9.41 -0.51
N SER A 203 -21.31 -8.72 -0.36
CA SER A 203 -22.01 -8.52 0.93
C SER A 203 -21.09 -8.03 2.06
N GLY A 204 -20.07 -7.23 1.72
CA GLY A 204 -19.11 -6.65 2.68
C GLY A 204 -18.01 -7.60 3.21
N SER A 205 -18.01 -8.85 2.76
CA SER A 205 -17.00 -9.89 3.05
C SER A 205 -16.02 -10.02 1.90
N ILE A 206 -14.74 -10.33 2.19
CA ILE A 206 -13.68 -10.50 1.20
C ILE A 206 -13.19 -11.95 1.25
N ALA A 207 -13.11 -12.61 0.10
CA ALA A 207 -12.61 -13.98 -0.05
C ALA A 207 -11.64 -14.09 -1.25
N ALA A 208 -10.90 -15.18 -1.34
CA ALA A 208 -10.04 -15.47 -2.48
C ALA A 208 -10.86 -16.01 -3.67
N GLU A 209 -11.91 -16.76 -3.35
CA GLU A 209 -12.80 -17.42 -4.29
C GLU A 209 -13.93 -16.50 -4.76
N LEU A 210 -14.35 -16.69 -6.01
CA LEU A 210 -15.49 -16.01 -6.57
C LEU A 210 -16.77 -16.43 -5.81
N PRO A 211 -17.60 -15.49 -5.31
CA PRO A 211 -18.84 -15.83 -4.62
C PRO A 211 -19.87 -16.41 -5.59
N VAL A 212 -20.74 -17.27 -5.06
CA VAL A 212 -21.78 -17.95 -5.85
C VAL A 212 -23.12 -17.21 -5.74
N PHE A 213 -23.66 -16.83 -6.89
CA PHE A 213 -25.01 -16.28 -7.05
C PHE A 213 -25.89 -17.28 -7.80
N LYS A 214 -27.16 -17.41 -7.40
CA LYS A 214 -28.10 -18.36 -8.04
C LYS A 214 -28.79 -17.78 -9.28
N SER A 215 -29.14 -16.51 -9.23
CA SER A 215 -29.88 -15.79 -10.27
C SER A 215 -29.78 -14.28 -10.04
N GLY A 216 -30.16 -13.50 -11.05
CA GLY A 216 -30.24 -12.05 -10.97
C GLY A 216 -29.21 -11.33 -11.82
N THR A 217 -28.94 -10.09 -11.47
CA THR A 217 -28.06 -9.20 -12.25
C THR A 217 -26.85 -8.80 -11.41
N VAL A 218 -25.65 -8.94 -11.96
CA VAL A 218 -24.39 -8.59 -11.31
C VAL A 218 -23.88 -7.28 -11.88
N THR A 219 -23.43 -6.37 -11.03
CA THR A 219 -22.57 -5.25 -11.44
C THR A 219 -21.16 -5.51 -10.93
N LEU A 220 -20.19 -5.55 -11.84
CA LEU A 220 -18.79 -5.80 -11.50
C LEU A 220 -18.06 -4.49 -11.24
N LEU A 221 -17.46 -4.35 -10.06
CA LEU A 221 -16.52 -3.26 -9.74
C LEU A 221 -15.11 -3.83 -9.82
N VAL A 222 -14.20 -3.20 -10.56
CA VAL A 222 -12.78 -3.62 -10.63
C VAL A 222 -11.92 -2.53 -10.00
N ASP A 223 -11.31 -2.84 -8.85
CA ASP A 223 -10.47 -1.93 -8.09
C ASP A 223 -9.07 -2.51 -7.84
N HIS A 224 -8.16 -1.67 -7.37
CA HIS A 224 -6.87 -2.06 -6.80
C HIS A 224 -7.08 -2.90 -5.53
N PRO A 225 -6.05 -3.60 -5.01
CA PRO A 225 -6.16 -4.47 -3.83
C PRO A 225 -6.32 -3.71 -2.48
N GLY A 226 -7.15 -2.67 -2.46
CA GLY A 226 -7.38 -1.76 -1.35
C GLY A 226 -8.47 -2.17 -0.37
N GLY A 227 -9.10 -3.34 -0.52
CA GLY A 227 -10.20 -3.77 0.35
C GLY A 227 -9.84 -3.88 1.85
N GLY A 228 -8.54 -3.98 2.17
CA GLY A 228 -8.03 -3.89 3.55
C GLY A 228 -7.89 -2.47 4.10
N ARG A 229 -8.00 -1.43 3.26
CA ARG A 229 -7.91 -0.02 3.66
C ARG A 229 -9.30 0.49 4.07
N PRO A 230 -9.46 1.14 5.24
CA PRO A 230 -10.78 1.55 5.73
C PRO A 230 -11.55 2.45 4.76
N ALA A 231 -10.90 3.45 4.15
CA ALA A 231 -11.53 4.38 3.23
C ALA A 231 -12.03 3.70 1.95
N ASP A 232 -11.18 2.90 1.30
CA ASP A 232 -11.58 2.13 0.11
C ASP A 232 -12.70 1.13 0.46
N ARG A 233 -12.61 0.43 1.61
CA ARG A 233 -13.66 -0.50 2.03
C ARG A 233 -14.99 0.19 2.28
N ALA A 234 -14.98 1.38 2.88
CA ALA A 234 -16.17 2.18 3.11
C ALA A 234 -16.81 2.62 1.79
N LEU A 235 -15.99 3.12 0.85
CA LEU A 235 -16.43 3.52 -0.49
C LEU A 235 -17.06 2.34 -1.25
N LEU A 236 -16.36 1.20 -1.32
CA LEU A 236 -16.85 0.03 -2.04
C LEU A 236 -18.15 -0.52 -1.45
N ARG A 237 -18.26 -0.54 -0.11
CA ARG A 237 -19.52 -0.90 0.58
C ARG A 237 -20.64 0.07 0.27
N GLN A 238 -20.35 1.37 0.20
CA GLN A 238 -21.35 2.37 -0.16
C GLN A 238 -21.84 2.18 -1.60
N LEU A 239 -20.93 1.98 -2.56
CA LEU A 239 -21.29 1.71 -3.95
C LEU A 239 -22.12 0.43 -4.07
N CYS A 240 -21.69 -0.65 -3.43
CA CYS A 240 -22.45 -1.91 -3.45
C CYS A 240 -23.84 -1.76 -2.86
N ARG A 241 -23.98 -1.10 -1.71
CA ARG A 241 -25.29 -0.84 -1.11
C ARG A 241 -26.22 -0.04 -2.03
N GLN A 242 -25.69 0.85 -2.88
CA GLN A 242 -26.50 1.59 -3.85
C GLN A 242 -26.93 0.70 -5.01
N LEU A 243 -26.03 -0.14 -5.54
CA LEU A 243 -26.31 -1.06 -6.64
C LEU A 243 -27.30 -2.16 -6.24
N GLU A 244 -27.26 -2.61 -4.98
CA GLU A 244 -28.11 -3.66 -4.43
C GLU A 244 -29.49 -3.14 -3.98
N GLN A 245 -29.81 -1.86 -4.18
CA GLN A 245 -31.17 -1.33 -3.95
C GLN A 245 -32.16 -1.84 -4.99
N ALA A 246 -31.69 -2.18 -6.19
CA ALA A 246 -32.54 -2.77 -7.21
C ALA A 246 -32.83 -4.25 -6.88
N PRO A 247 -34.08 -4.73 -7.08
CA PRO A 247 -34.42 -6.13 -6.89
C PRO A 247 -33.49 -7.05 -7.71
N ASP A 248 -33.14 -8.19 -7.12
CA ASP A 248 -32.28 -9.23 -7.74
C ASP A 248 -30.93 -8.71 -8.28
N SER A 249 -30.44 -7.60 -7.74
CA SER A 249 -29.14 -7.01 -8.12
C SER A 249 -28.06 -7.33 -7.10
N HIS A 250 -26.90 -7.76 -7.58
CA HIS A 250 -25.72 -8.12 -6.81
C HIS A 250 -24.57 -7.18 -7.14
N CYS A 251 -23.88 -6.69 -6.11
CA CYS A 251 -22.60 -6.01 -6.31
C CYS A 251 -21.45 -6.99 -6.10
N LEU A 252 -20.57 -7.08 -7.08
CA LEU A 252 -19.37 -7.88 -6.98
C LEU A 252 -18.14 -7.02 -7.22
N VAL A 253 -17.20 -7.01 -6.27
CA VAL A 253 -15.96 -6.25 -6.41
C VAL A 253 -14.79 -7.21 -6.61
N ALA A 254 -14.10 -7.07 -7.74
CA ALA A 254 -12.78 -7.63 -7.96
C ALA A 254 -11.70 -6.69 -7.39
N LEU A 255 -11.03 -7.12 -6.32
CA LEU A 255 -9.87 -6.48 -5.74
C LEU A 255 -8.62 -7.08 -6.37
N ALA A 256 -8.19 -6.51 -7.49
CA ALA A 256 -7.16 -7.07 -8.34
C ALA A 256 -5.87 -6.25 -8.28
N TYR A 257 -4.74 -6.92 -8.08
CA TYR A 257 -3.43 -6.33 -8.36
C TYR A 257 -3.33 -5.95 -9.84
N TRP A 258 -2.45 -4.99 -10.13
CA TRP A 258 -2.18 -4.59 -11.51
C TRP A 258 -1.56 -5.74 -12.31
N GLY A 259 -1.81 -5.79 -13.63
CA GLY A 259 -1.31 -6.87 -14.48
C GLY A 259 -2.31 -8.02 -14.64
N GLU A 260 -1.77 -9.23 -14.69
CA GLU A 260 -2.46 -10.51 -14.86
C GLU A 260 -3.67 -10.71 -13.91
N ALA A 261 -3.64 -10.20 -12.68
CA ALA A 261 -4.79 -10.32 -11.78
C ALA A 261 -6.02 -9.54 -12.27
N GLY A 262 -5.83 -8.41 -12.96
CA GLY A 262 -6.91 -7.68 -13.62
C GLY A 262 -7.48 -8.44 -14.82
N VAL A 263 -6.62 -9.12 -15.59
CA VAL A 263 -7.06 -9.99 -16.69
C VAL A 263 -7.91 -11.13 -16.16
N ARG A 264 -7.42 -11.83 -15.12
CA ARG A 264 -8.14 -12.92 -14.45
C ARG A 264 -9.48 -12.48 -13.87
N ALA A 265 -9.55 -11.30 -13.25
CA ALA A 265 -10.80 -10.77 -12.73
C ALA A 265 -11.91 -10.70 -13.81
N VAL A 266 -11.59 -10.25 -15.02
CA VAL A 266 -12.58 -10.15 -16.10
C VAL A 266 -12.86 -11.53 -16.70
N ALA A 267 -11.84 -12.36 -16.89
CA ALA A 267 -11.97 -13.71 -17.42
C ALA A 267 -12.81 -14.63 -16.52
N ASP A 268 -12.58 -14.60 -15.21
CA ASP A 268 -13.32 -15.39 -14.21
C ASP A 268 -14.82 -15.07 -14.26
N ILE A 269 -15.18 -13.80 -14.46
CA ILE A 269 -16.57 -13.36 -14.60
C ILE A 269 -17.19 -13.85 -15.90
N ARG A 270 -16.48 -13.71 -17.02
CA ARG A 270 -16.93 -14.23 -18.32
C ARG A 270 -17.21 -15.73 -18.24
N ASP A 271 -16.28 -16.51 -17.69
CA ASP A 271 -16.42 -17.95 -17.50
C ASP A 271 -17.56 -18.31 -16.53
N TYR A 272 -17.70 -17.53 -15.45
CA TYR A 272 -18.75 -17.74 -14.46
C TYR A 272 -20.14 -17.52 -15.04
N LEU A 273 -20.35 -16.45 -15.81
CA LEU A 273 -21.62 -16.14 -16.46
C LEU A 273 -21.97 -17.18 -17.53
N ALA A 274 -20.99 -17.68 -18.28
CA ALA A 274 -21.21 -18.75 -19.27
C ALA A 274 -21.75 -20.04 -18.62
N LYS A 275 -21.35 -20.33 -17.38
CA LYS A 275 -21.81 -21.50 -16.61
C LYS A 275 -23.14 -21.26 -15.87
N HIS A 276 -23.58 -20.01 -15.74
CA HIS A 276 -24.75 -19.63 -14.94
C HIS A 276 -25.70 -18.75 -15.78
N PRO A 277 -26.49 -19.35 -16.69
CA PRO A 277 -27.35 -18.61 -17.61
C PRO A 277 -28.53 -17.89 -16.93
N SER A 278 -28.77 -18.12 -15.64
CA SER A 278 -29.70 -17.36 -14.79
C SER A 278 -29.13 -16.02 -14.30
N LEU A 279 -27.85 -15.76 -14.54
CA LEU A 279 -27.17 -14.51 -14.21
C LEU A 279 -26.97 -13.65 -15.45
N ARG A 280 -26.99 -12.34 -15.24
CA ARG A 280 -26.66 -11.34 -16.26
C ARG A 280 -25.69 -10.33 -15.68
N LEU A 281 -24.73 -9.87 -16.49
CA LEU A 281 -23.88 -8.74 -16.12
C LEU A 281 -24.57 -7.45 -16.61
N ASN A 282 -24.70 -6.45 -15.74
CA ASN A 282 -25.28 -5.14 -16.12
C ASN A 282 -24.23 -4.19 -16.67
N GLY A 283 -23.01 -4.28 -16.14
CA GLY A 283 -21.94 -3.35 -16.44
C GLY A 283 -20.72 -3.59 -15.58
N VAL A 284 -19.64 -2.93 -15.98
CA VAL A 284 -18.37 -2.92 -15.27
C VAL A 284 -18.05 -1.49 -14.82
N VAL A 285 -17.74 -1.30 -13.55
CA VAL A 285 -17.28 -0.04 -12.97
C VAL A 285 -15.78 -0.15 -12.73
N MET A 286 -15.00 0.56 -13.54
CA MET A 286 -13.54 0.59 -13.46
C MET A 286 -13.08 1.64 -12.43
N LEU A 287 -12.61 1.18 -11.27
CA LEU A 287 -12.09 2.02 -10.18
C LEU A 287 -10.55 2.14 -10.22
N GLN A 288 -9.87 1.25 -10.94
CA GLN A 288 -8.41 1.28 -11.07
C GLN A 288 -7.93 2.56 -11.74
N ASP A 289 -6.84 3.16 -11.23
CA ASP A 289 -6.23 4.39 -11.76
C ASP A 289 -5.54 4.24 -13.14
N PHE A 290 -5.80 3.16 -13.88
CA PHE A 290 -5.21 2.88 -15.20
C PHE A 290 -6.03 1.83 -15.95
N VAL A 291 -5.58 1.42 -17.14
CA VAL A 291 -6.12 0.24 -17.83
C VAL A 291 -6.04 -1.00 -16.94
N ILE A 292 -7.12 -1.78 -16.96
CA ILE A 292 -7.17 -3.11 -16.34
C ILE A 292 -6.27 -4.03 -17.17
N GLY A 293 -5.47 -4.85 -16.48
CA GLY A 293 -4.53 -5.78 -17.11
C GLY A 293 -3.12 -5.22 -17.34
N GLY A 294 -2.95 -3.89 -17.45
CA GLY A 294 -1.64 -3.26 -17.70
C GLY A 294 -0.94 -3.76 -18.98
N GLY A 295 0.22 -3.18 -19.33
CA GLY A 295 1.10 -3.69 -20.41
C GLY A 295 0.36 -4.28 -21.63
N ASP A 296 0.68 -5.54 -21.94
CA ASP A 296 0.00 -6.33 -22.99
C ASP A 296 -1.38 -6.87 -22.53
N GLY A 297 -1.58 -7.08 -21.23
CA GLY A 297 -2.84 -7.56 -20.65
C GLY A 297 -4.04 -6.65 -20.92
N ARG A 298 -3.81 -5.37 -21.25
CA ARG A 298 -4.88 -4.44 -21.66
C ARG A 298 -5.63 -4.90 -22.90
N HIS A 299 -4.95 -5.56 -23.85
CA HIS A 299 -5.55 -6.04 -25.09
C HIS A 299 -6.47 -7.22 -24.80
N ALA A 300 -5.99 -8.20 -24.03
CA ALA A 300 -6.79 -9.33 -23.56
C ALA A 300 -8.06 -8.87 -22.80
N VAL A 301 -7.94 -7.85 -21.94
CA VAL A 301 -9.10 -7.31 -21.23
C VAL A 301 -10.08 -6.61 -22.18
N SER A 302 -9.59 -5.93 -23.22
CA SER A 302 -10.45 -5.28 -24.21
C SER A 302 -11.25 -6.30 -25.02
N GLU A 303 -10.62 -7.42 -25.39
CA GLU A 303 -11.31 -8.55 -26.03
C GLU A 303 -12.38 -9.15 -25.10
N LEU A 304 -12.04 -9.40 -23.82
CA LEU A 304 -12.98 -9.89 -22.82
C LEU A 304 -14.15 -8.93 -22.59
N PHE A 305 -13.93 -7.61 -22.61
CA PHE A 305 -15.01 -6.63 -22.56
C PHE A 305 -15.89 -6.67 -23.81
N GLY A 306 -15.31 -6.90 -24.99
CA GLY A 306 -16.06 -7.14 -26.22
C GLY A 306 -16.93 -8.39 -26.14
N GLU A 307 -16.42 -9.49 -25.56
CA GLU A 307 -17.19 -10.72 -25.34
C GLU A 307 -18.34 -10.53 -24.34
N LEU A 308 -18.07 -9.83 -23.22
CA LEU A 308 -19.06 -9.53 -22.20
C LEU A 308 -20.15 -8.57 -22.72
N ASN A 309 -19.77 -7.66 -23.62
CA ASN A 309 -20.64 -6.71 -24.32
C ASN A 309 -21.60 -5.94 -23.39
N VAL A 310 -21.05 -5.41 -22.30
CA VAL A 310 -21.77 -4.54 -21.34
C VAL A 310 -21.09 -3.19 -21.23
N PRO A 311 -21.79 -2.14 -20.75
CA PRO A 311 -21.17 -0.85 -20.48
C PRO A 311 -20.00 -0.95 -19.50
N VAL A 312 -18.88 -0.29 -19.85
CA VAL A 312 -17.75 -0.08 -18.95
C VAL A 312 -17.72 1.40 -18.56
N ILE A 313 -17.83 1.69 -17.27
CA ILE A 313 -17.92 3.06 -16.73
C ILE A 313 -16.66 3.35 -15.91
N LYS A 314 -16.06 4.52 -16.12
CA LYS A 314 -14.87 4.95 -15.38
C LYS A 314 -15.25 5.72 -14.11
N ALA A 315 -14.94 5.13 -12.97
CA ALA A 315 -15.03 5.79 -11.66
C ALA A 315 -13.64 6.21 -11.17
N ILE A 316 -13.50 7.47 -10.78
CA ILE A 316 -12.23 8.09 -10.38
C ILE A 316 -12.22 8.37 -8.88
N LYS A 317 -11.14 7.95 -8.22
CA LYS A 317 -10.83 8.24 -6.83
C LYS A 317 -9.68 9.24 -6.78
N LEU A 318 -9.90 10.41 -6.19
CA LEU A 318 -8.81 11.35 -5.89
C LEU A 318 -8.27 11.02 -4.50
N ARG A 319 -6.95 11.16 -4.35
CA ARG A 319 -6.21 10.85 -3.11
C ARG A 319 -5.27 11.98 -2.70
N ASP A 320 -5.29 13.05 -3.47
CA ASP A 320 -4.39 14.21 -3.44
C ASP A 320 -5.16 15.51 -3.24
N ARG A 321 -6.49 15.45 -3.24
CA ARG A 321 -7.38 16.61 -3.09
C ARG A 321 -8.59 16.16 -2.33
N SER A 322 -8.96 16.92 -1.30
CA SER A 322 -10.25 16.88 -0.66
C SER A 322 -11.38 17.33 -1.59
N ALA A 323 -12.63 17.08 -1.19
CA ALA A 323 -13.82 17.54 -1.91
C ALA A 323 -13.87 19.08 -2.04
N VAL A 324 -13.32 19.82 -1.07
CA VAL A 324 -13.25 21.29 -1.11
C VAL A 324 -12.19 21.72 -2.12
N GLU A 325 -10.97 21.18 -2.03
CA GLU A 325 -9.89 21.50 -2.96
C GLU A 325 -10.27 21.20 -4.41
N ARG A 326 -10.92 20.06 -4.67
CA ARG A 326 -11.45 19.73 -6.00
C ARG A 326 -12.48 20.73 -6.50
N ARG A 327 -13.44 21.14 -5.66
CA ARG A 327 -14.49 22.10 -6.07
C ARG A 327 -13.94 23.49 -6.35
N LEU A 328 -12.88 23.87 -5.66
CA LEU A 328 -12.21 25.15 -5.85
C LEU A 328 -11.16 25.12 -6.97
N SER A 329 -10.80 23.93 -7.48
CA SER A 329 -9.79 23.82 -8.53
C SER A 329 -10.37 24.10 -9.91
N ALA A 330 -9.65 24.90 -10.69
CA ALA A 330 -10.08 25.25 -12.06
C ALA A 330 -9.96 24.06 -13.03
N ASP A 331 -9.09 23.09 -12.72
CA ASP A 331 -8.83 21.91 -13.54
C ASP A 331 -9.72 20.70 -13.21
N GLY A 332 -10.35 20.67 -12.03
CA GLY A 332 -11.09 19.53 -11.46
C GLY A 332 -10.25 18.28 -11.17
N LEU A 333 -9.41 17.85 -12.12
CA LEU A 333 -8.47 16.75 -12.06
C LEU A 333 -7.07 17.26 -12.45
N ALA A 334 -6.06 16.91 -11.66
CA ALA A 334 -4.68 17.29 -11.95
C ALA A 334 -4.23 16.75 -13.33
N GLN A 335 -3.47 17.55 -14.08
CA GLN A 335 -3.10 17.25 -15.46
C GLN A 335 -2.41 15.88 -15.61
N GLU A 336 -1.52 15.55 -14.69
CA GLU A 336 -0.80 14.27 -14.68
C GLU A 336 -1.73 13.08 -14.48
N LYS A 337 -2.92 13.28 -13.89
CA LYS A 337 -3.91 12.21 -13.68
C LYS A 337 -4.84 12.02 -14.86
N VAL A 338 -5.03 13.02 -15.71
CA VAL A 338 -5.88 12.90 -16.92
C VAL A 338 -5.39 11.74 -17.78
N TYR A 339 -4.07 11.63 -17.99
CA TYR A 339 -3.50 10.52 -18.76
C TYR A 339 -3.84 9.15 -18.14
N TYR A 340 -3.57 8.96 -16.85
CA TYR A 340 -3.72 7.66 -16.19
C TYR A 340 -5.18 7.29 -15.90
N GLN A 341 -6.00 8.24 -15.46
CA GLN A 341 -7.35 8.00 -14.96
C GLN A 341 -8.47 8.27 -15.98
N VAL A 342 -8.17 8.91 -17.12
CA VAL A 342 -9.16 9.19 -18.19
C VAL A 342 -8.70 8.59 -19.52
N ALA A 343 -7.65 9.14 -20.13
CA ALA A 343 -7.26 8.81 -21.51
C ALA A 343 -6.90 7.33 -21.69
N MET A 344 -6.18 6.74 -20.72
CA MET A 344 -5.80 5.33 -20.79
C MET A 344 -6.99 4.38 -20.62
N PRO A 345 -7.89 4.55 -19.63
CA PRO A 345 -9.16 3.83 -19.57
C PRO A 345 -10.03 3.92 -20.83
N GLU A 346 -10.08 5.08 -21.51
CA GLU A 346 -10.85 5.26 -22.75
C GLU A 346 -10.38 4.31 -23.87
N LEU A 347 -9.09 3.92 -23.88
CA LEU A 347 -8.57 2.92 -24.83
C LEU A 347 -9.19 1.52 -24.65
N GLN A 348 -9.81 1.25 -23.50
CA GLN A 348 -10.55 0.00 -23.24
C GLN A 348 -12.08 0.21 -23.31
N GLY A 349 -12.52 1.32 -23.91
CA GLY A 349 -13.95 1.65 -24.02
C GLY A 349 -14.60 2.08 -22.70
N ALA A 350 -13.80 2.36 -21.66
CA ALA A 350 -14.35 2.88 -20.41
C ALA A 350 -14.83 4.33 -20.62
N SER A 351 -16.13 4.54 -20.44
CA SER A 351 -16.79 5.82 -20.73
C SER A 351 -17.17 6.58 -19.45
N GLN A 352 -17.65 7.82 -19.62
CA GLN A 352 -18.24 8.64 -18.56
C GLN A 352 -17.35 8.76 -17.31
N PRO A 353 -16.11 9.28 -17.45
CA PRO A 353 -15.21 9.44 -16.32
C PRO A 353 -15.82 10.39 -15.27
N LEU A 354 -16.14 9.84 -14.09
CA LEU A 354 -16.72 10.59 -12.98
C LEU A 354 -15.87 10.43 -11.73
N VAL A 355 -15.60 11.54 -11.06
CA VAL A 355 -14.97 11.50 -9.73
C VAL A 355 -16.03 11.22 -8.69
N ILE A 356 -15.85 10.14 -7.96
CA ILE A 356 -16.80 9.62 -6.98
C ILE A 356 -16.29 9.69 -5.54
N ALA A 357 -14.98 9.94 -5.35
CA ALA A 357 -14.35 10.02 -4.05
C ALA A 357 -13.12 10.95 -4.10
N THR A 358 -12.84 11.61 -2.97
CA THR A 358 -11.77 12.60 -2.78
C THR A 358 -11.14 12.45 -1.40
#